data_AF-A0AAE5H3Z3-F1
#
_entry.id   AF-A0AAE5H3Z3-F1
#
_cell.length_a   1.000
_cell.length_b   1.000
_cell.length_c   1.000
_cell.angle_alpha   90.00
_cell.angle_beta   90.00
_cell.angle_gamma   90.00
#
_symmetry.space_group_name_H-M   'P 1'
#
loop_
_entity.id
_entity.type
_entity.pdbx_description
1 polymer ?
#
loop_
_entity_poly.entity_id
_entity_poly.type
_entity_poly.pdbx_seq_one_letter_code
_entity_poly.pdbx_strand_id
1 'polypeptide(L)' 'MTGPDKKKLYPNTNIKPVCYISNLPKKSNAEIGEYTYYSDNKKSPEKFYDNIEHHYELLGDKLIIASSVQFQRGLSL' A
#
# COMPACT_ATOMS: atom_id res chain seq x y z
N MET A 1 -11.92 19.07 12.92
CA MET A 1 -12.07 17.60 12.84
C MET A 1 -10.71 17.01 12.51
N THR A 2 -10.07 16.33 13.45
CA THR A 2 -8.73 15.75 13.23
C THR A 2 -8.92 14.40 12.56
N GLY A 3 -8.61 14.31 11.26
CA GLY A 3 -8.59 13.05 10.53
C GLY A 3 -7.53 12.08 11.08
N PRO A 4 -7.52 10.82 10.62
CA PRO A 4 -6.48 9.87 10.97
C PRO A 4 -5.08 10.42 10.67
N ASP A 5 -4.11 10.08 11.52
CA ASP A 5 -2.73 10.51 11.35
C ASP A 5 -2.14 9.87 10.10
N LYS A 6 -1.83 10.75 9.15
CA LYS A 6 -1.43 10.45 7.78
C LYS A 6 -0.03 9.85 7.72
N LYS A 7 0.76 10.00 8.79
CA LYS A 7 2.12 9.48 8.92
C LYS A 7 2.17 8.11 9.60
N LYS A 8 1.07 7.67 10.23
CA LYS A 8 1.02 6.34 10.84
C LYS A 8 0.83 5.29 9.76
N LEU A 9 1.44 4.12 9.94
CA LEU A 9 1.21 2.99 9.06
C LEU A 9 -0.25 2.52 9.12
N TYR A 10 -0.82 2.49 10.34
CA TYR A 10 -2.22 2.16 10.56
C TYR A 10 -3.01 3.43 10.90
N PRO A 11 -4.02 3.82 10.09
CA PRO A 11 -4.88 4.97 10.39
C PRO A 11 -5.63 4.79 11.72
N ASN A 12 -5.97 3.55 12.06
CA ASN A 12 -6.58 3.18 13.34
C ASN A 12 -5.86 1.93 13.88
N THR A 13 -5.21 2.05 15.04
CA THR A 13 -4.48 0.94 15.68
C THR A 13 -5.38 -0.22 16.11
N ASN A 14 -6.70 0.01 16.22
CA ASN A 14 -7.69 -1.04 16.47
C ASN A 14 -8.10 -1.77 15.20
N ILE A 15 -7.82 -1.22 14.02
CA ILE A 15 -8.15 -1.79 12.71
C ILE A 15 -6.85 -2.23 12.04
N LYS A 16 -6.36 -3.40 12.45
CA LYS A 16 -5.19 -4.03 11.84
C LYS A 16 -5.34 -4.49 10.37
N PRO A 17 -6.53 -4.76 9.82
CA PRO A 17 -6.61 -5.20 8.42
C PRO A 17 -6.48 -4.07 7.39
N VAL A 18 -6.23 -2.81 7.80
CA VAL A 18 -6.09 -1.66 6.88
C VAL A 18 -4.83 -0.88 7.20
N CYS A 19 -3.95 -0.67 6.21
CA CYS A 19 -2.77 0.18 6.37
C CYS A 19 -2.59 1.16 5.21
N TYR A 20 -1.86 2.24 5.46
CA TYR A 20 -1.38 3.16 4.46
C TYR A 20 -0.20 2.54 3.72
N ILE A 21 -0.41 2.12 2.47
CA ILE A 21 0.69 1.60 1.65
C ILE A 21 1.65 2.71 1.21
N SER A 22 1.20 3.97 1.23
CA SER A 22 2.09 5.14 1.05
C SER A 22 3.17 5.26 2.13
N ASN A 23 2.93 4.64 3.29
CA ASN A 23 3.83 4.69 4.45
C ASN A 23 4.66 3.41 4.61
N LEU A 24 4.59 2.47 3.65
CA LEU A 24 5.45 1.30 3.61
C LEU A 24 6.87 1.67 3.18
N PRO A 25 7.87 0.80 3.47
CA PRO A 25 9.22 0.96 2.94
C PRO A 25 9.19 1.10 1.42
N LYS A 26 9.76 2.20 0.90
CA LYS A 26 9.75 2.49 -0.54
C LYS A 26 10.53 1.43 -1.32
N LYS A 27 10.00 1.00 -2.46
CA LYS A 27 10.72 0.23 -3.48
C LYS A 27 11.22 1.18 -4.59
N SER A 28 12.41 0.93 -5.14
CA SER A 28 12.99 1.75 -6.21
C SER A 28 12.10 1.82 -7.46
N ASN A 29 11.32 0.76 -7.71
CA ASN A 29 10.49 0.62 -8.91
C ASN A 29 8.99 0.77 -8.60
N ALA A 30 8.64 1.33 -7.44
CA ALA A 30 7.25 1.62 -7.08
C ALA A 30 7.12 3.01 -6.46
N GLU A 31 6.28 3.85 -7.06
CA GLU A 31 5.93 5.18 -6.58
C GLU A 31 4.48 5.15 -6.11
N ILE A 32 4.27 5.35 -4.81
CA ILE A 32 2.94 5.28 -4.18
C ILE A 32 2.54 6.69 -3.74
N GLY A 33 1.42 7.17 -4.28
CA GLY A 33 0.82 8.44 -3.90
C GLY A 33 0.35 8.46 -2.45
N GLU A 34 0.24 9.65 -1.89
CA GLU A 34 -0.22 9.85 -0.52
C GLU A 34 -1.66 9.37 -0.31
N TYR A 35 -2.02 9.00 0.92
CA TYR A 35 -3.36 8.53 1.27
C TYR A 35 -3.80 7.30 0.51
N THR A 36 -2.85 6.45 0.11
CA THR A 36 -3.17 5.20 -0.54
C THR A 36 -3.30 4.11 0.52
N TYR A 37 -4.42 3.39 0.50
CA TYR A 37 -4.75 2.37 1.50
C TYR A 37 -4.86 0.99 0.86
N TYR A 38 -4.43 -0.02 1.61
CA TYR A 38 -4.71 -1.41 1.29
C TYR A 38 -5.40 -2.09 2.46
N SER A 39 -6.42 -2.88 2.15
CA SER A 39 -7.20 -3.63 3.13
C SER A 39 -7.10 -5.14 2.89
N ASP A 40 -6.51 -5.86 3.85
CA ASP A 40 -6.45 -7.32 3.86
C ASP A 40 -6.74 -7.86 5.25
N ASN A 41 -7.78 -8.69 5.36
CA ASN A 41 -8.22 -9.31 6.60
C ASN A 41 -7.71 -10.75 6.79
N LYS A 42 -6.98 -11.29 5.80
CA LYS A 42 -6.40 -12.64 5.83
C LYS A 42 -4.88 -12.62 5.91
N LYS A 43 -4.22 -11.71 5.18
CA LYS A 43 -2.77 -11.47 5.26
C LYS A 43 -2.50 -10.11 5.90
N SER A 44 -1.27 -9.84 6.34
CA SER A 44 -0.91 -8.49 6.78
C SER A 44 -0.99 -7.53 5.58
N PRO A 45 -1.73 -6.41 5.68
CA PRO A 45 -1.81 -5.43 4.59
C PRO A 45 -0.45 -4.76 4.30
N GLU A 46 0.53 -4.91 5.18
CA GLU A 46 1.91 -4.48 4.95
C GLU A 46 2.60 -5.25 3.81
N LYS A 47 2.11 -6.45 3.50
CA LYS A 47 2.60 -7.30 2.41
C LYS A 47 2.01 -6.92 1.04
N PHE A 48 1.60 -5.67 0.85
CA PHE A 48 1.04 -5.20 -0.42
C PHE A 48 1.94 -5.55 -1.62
N TYR A 49 3.27 -5.39 -1.46
CA TYR A 49 4.24 -5.68 -2.51
C TYR A 49 4.30 -7.16 -2.92
N ASP A 50 3.84 -8.09 -2.09
CA ASP A 50 3.78 -9.53 -2.43
C ASP A 50 2.67 -9.83 -3.46
N ASN A 51 1.71 -8.92 -3.62
CA ASN A 51 0.67 -9.03 -4.63
C ASN A 51 1.04 -8.38 -5.96
N ILE A 52 2.26 -7.84 -6.08
CA ILE A 52 2.80 -7.34 -7.34
C ILE A 52 3.58 -8.48 -7.96
N GLU A 53 3.01 -9.08 -8.99
CA GLU A 53 3.56 -10.23 -9.71
C GLU A 53 4.30 -9.74 -10.95
N HIS A 54 5.33 -10.47 -11.37
CA HIS A 54 6.08 -10.19 -12.61
C HIS A 54 6.76 -8.79 -12.71
N HIS A 55 6.82 -8.01 -11.62
CA HIS A 55 7.49 -6.71 -11.55
C HIS A 55 8.97 -6.88 -11.21
N TYR A 56 9.80 -7.05 -12.24
CA TYR A 56 11.22 -7.33 -12.08
C TYR A 56 12.06 -6.07 -12.20
N GLU A 57 12.92 -5.80 -11.21
CA GLU A 57 13.77 -4.59 -11.23
C GLU A 57 14.69 -4.50 -12.45
N LEU A 58 15.01 -5.63 -13.06
CA LEU A 58 15.83 -5.75 -14.27
C LEU A 58 15.17 -5.15 -15.51
N LEU A 59 13.84 -5.17 -15.60
CA LEU A 59 13.10 -4.68 -16.78
C LEU A 59 12.94 -3.16 -16.78
N GLY A 60 13.20 -2.50 -15.64
CA GLY A 60 13.11 -1.05 -15.49
C GLY A 60 11.69 -0.51 -15.55
N ASP A 61 10.67 -1.38 -15.49
CA ASP A 61 9.28 -0.97 -15.37
C ASP A 61 8.98 -0.41 -13.98
N LYS A 62 8.09 0.58 -13.93
CA LYS A 62 7.74 1.31 -12.72
C LYS A 62 6.26 1.23 -12.44
N LEU A 63 5.90 0.79 -11.24
CA LEU A 63 4.54 0.87 -10.74
C LEU A 63 4.30 2.28 -10.19
N ILE A 64 3.33 2.99 -10.75
CA ILE A 64 2.94 4.33 -10.27
C ILE A 64 1.49 4.26 -9.82
N ILE A 65 1.26 4.53 -8.53
CA ILE A 65 -0.07 4.56 -7.93
C ILE A 65 -0.40 6.01 -7.58
N ALA A 66 -1.52 6.51 -8.11
CA ALA A 66 -2.01 7.85 -7.79
C ALA A 66 -2.42 7.99 -6.31
N SER A 67 -2.39 9.22 -5.80
CA SER A 67 -2.81 9.53 -4.43
C SER A 67 -4.32 9.27 -4.22
N SER A 68 -4.71 8.97 -2.98
CA SER A 68 -6.10 8.72 -2.56
C SER A 68 -6.77 7.49 -3.19
N VAL A 69 -5.97 6.51 -3.62
CA VAL A 69 -6.46 5.23 -4.15
C VAL A 69 -6.66 4.23 -3.01
N GLN A 70 -7.64 3.33 -3.19
CA GLN A 70 -7.95 2.28 -2.23
C GLN A 70 -7.90 0.92 -2.92
N PHE A 71 -7.23 -0.02 -2.27
CA PHE A 71 -7.12 -1.40 -2.72
C PHE A 71 -7.69 -2.36 -1.66
N GLN A 72 -8.17 -3.51 -2.13
CA GLN A 72 -8.74 -4.55 -1.30
C GLN A 72 -8.06 -5.89 -1.58
N ARG A 73 -8.14 -6.79 -0.59
CA ARG A 73 -7.74 -8.19 -0.68
C ARG A 73 -8.22 -8.82 -1.99
N GLY A 74 -7.30 -9.53 -2.64
CA GLY A 74 -7.57 -10.23 -3.90
C GLY A 74 -7.13 -9.46 -5.15
N LEU A 75 -6.62 -8.23 -4.96
CA LEU A 75 -5.84 -7.56 -6.00
C LEU A 75 -4.53 -8.31 -6.26
N SER A 76 -4.26 -8.60 -7.52
CA SER A 76 -2.92 -8.88 -8.07
C SER A 76 -2.60 -7.78 -9.08
N LEU A 77 -1.39 -7.24 -9.03
CA LEU A 77 -0.86 -6.22 -9.94
C LEU A 77 0.27 -6.80 -10.78
#